data_AF-R0CS66-F1
#
_entry.id   AF-R0CS66-F1
#
_cell.length_a   1.000
_cell.length_b   1.000
_cell.length_c   1.000
_cell.angle_alpha   90.00
_cell.angle_beta   90.00
_cell.angle_gamma   90.00
#
_symmetry.space_group_name_H-M   'P 1'
#
loop_
_entity.id
_entity.type
_entity.pdbx_description
1 polymer ?
#
loop_
_entity_poly.entity_id
_entity_poly.type
_entity_poly.pdbx_seq_one_letter_code
_entity_poly.pdbx_strand_id
1 'polypeptide(L)'
;MEKEQITSIAKSILSLDVNDGIQFQFQRIETIREDDVYNNFRVHMDARYGKINSPMKIDIATGDEITPSAVCYDYPFLFEQKSVPIMAYTLETILAEKYETILRRNEVRPEILRQAIQHTSKKRGSTTELKEWTDILSDMKAEPALASLWYNYIRENTYASDLSFSEILSTVEQISLLLYE
;
A
#
# COMPACT_ATOMS: atom_id res chain seq x y z
N MET A 1 -18.13 4.02 -17.21
CA MET A 1 -19.45 4.05 -16.54
C MET A 1 -19.72 5.48 -16.12
N GLU A 2 -20.97 5.94 -16.19
CA GLU A 2 -21.31 7.32 -15.81
C GLU A 2 -21.57 7.47 -14.30
N LYS A 3 -21.39 8.69 -13.78
CA LYS A 3 -21.56 9.03 -12.36
C LYS A 3 -22.95 8.65 -11.83
N GLU A 4 -23.99 8.89 -12.62
CA GLU A 4 -25.39 8.59 -12.27
C GLU A 4 -25.61 7.09 -12.12
N GLN A 5 -24.99 6.29 -13.00
CA GLN A 5 -25.08 4.82 -12.95
C GLN A 5 -24.41 4.28 -11.68
N ILE A 6 -23.20 4.74 -11.38
CA ILE A 6 -22.46 4.35 -10.17
C ILE A 6 -23.24 4.75 -8.92
N THR A 7 -23.82 5.95 -8.91
CA THR A 7 -24.65 6.43 -7.79
C THR A 7 -25.86 5.53 -7.57
N SER A 8 -26.54 5.13 -8.65
CA SER A 8 -27.68 4.22 -8.60
C SER A 8 -27.28 2.86 -8.02
N ILE A 9 -26.22 2.24 -8.55
CA ILE A 9 -25.70 0.95 -8.08
C ILE A 9 -25.30 1.03 -6.60
N ALA A 10 -24.55 2.07 -6.21
CA ALA A 10 -24.13 2.26 -4.82
C ALA A 10 -25.35 2.37 -3.89
N LYS A 11 -26.33 3.22 -4.22
CA LYS A 11 -27.55 3.35 -3.40
C LYS A 11 -28.32 2.04 -3.29
N SER A 12 -28.45 1.29 -4.38
CA SER A 12 -29.12 -0.02 -4.38
C SER A 12 -28.40 -1.01 -3.46
N ILE A 13 -27.08 -1.14 -3.56
CA ILE A 13 -26.30 -2.06 -2.72
C ILE A 13 -26.37 -1.65 -1.25
N LEU A 14 -26.15 -0.36 -0.94
CA LEU A 14 -26.16 0.15 0.44
C LEU A 14 -27.53 0.06 1.12
N SER A 15 -28.61 -0.12 0.35
CA SER A 15 -29.97 -0.32 0.87
C SER A 15 -30.31 -1.78 1.20
N LEU A 16 -29.43 -2.73 0.86
CA LEU A 16 -29.65 -4.15 1.16
C LEU A 16 -29.48 -4.40 2.65
N ASP A 17 -30.54 -4.90 3.29
CA ASP A 17 -30.49 -5.38 4.66
C ASP A 17 -30.08 -6.85 4.67
N VAL A 18 -28.86 -7.12 5.15
CA VAL A 18 -28.32 -8.47 5.31
C VAL A 18 -28.45 -9.00 6.75
N ASN A 19 -29.17 -8.27 7.62
CA ASN A 19 -29.39 -8.60 9.03
C ASN A 19 -28.11 -8.72 9.88
N ASP A 20 -27.04 -7.98 9.54
CA ASP A 20 -25.81 -7.89 10.35
C ASP A 20 -25.83 -6.72 11.35
N GLY A 21 -26.90 -5.92 11.34
CA GLY A 21 -27.09 -4.74 12.19
C GLY A 21 -26.33 -3.49 11.71
N ILE A 22 -25.63 -3.56 10.58
CA ILE A 22 -24.94 -2.42 9.96
C ILE A 22 -25.90 -1.73 8.99
N GLN A 23 -26.04 -0.42 9.13
CA GLN A 23 -26.81 0.41 8.21
C GLN A 23 -25.89 1.34 7.46
N PHE A 24 -25.92 1.28 6.13
CA PHE A 24 -25.14 2.17 5.30
C PHE A 24 -25.98 3.37 4.84
N GLN A 25 -25.35 4.54 4.82
CA GLN A 25 -25.93 5.76 4.27
C GLN A 25 -25.02 6.33 3.19
N PHE A 26 -25.52 6.43 1.96
CA PHE A 26 -24.83 7.17 0.90
C PHE A 26 -24.71 8.66 1.25
N GLN A 27 -23.52 9.22 1.10
CA GLN A 27 -23.28 10.65 1.33
C GLN A 27 -23.12 11.41 0.00
N ARG A 28 -22.06 11.10 -0.76
CA ARG A 28 -21.76 11.79 -2.03
C ARG A 28 -20.83 10.96 -2.92
N ILE A 29 -20.67 11.40 -4.16
CA ILE A 29 -19.68 10.86 -5.11
C ILE A 29 -18.89 12.01 -5.75
N GLU A 30 -17.58 11.85 -5.83
CA GLU A 30 -16.65 12.82 -6.43
C GLU A 30 -15.70 12.14 -7.42
N THR A 31 -15.18 12.88 -8.39
CA THR A 31 -14.13 12.41 -9.31
C THR A 31 -12.78 12.49 -8.61
N ILE A 32 -11.91 11.49 -8.76
CA ILE A 32 -10.62 11.42 -8.05
C ILE A 32 -9.38 11.48 -8.95
N ARG A 33 -9.54 11.45 -10.27
CA ARG A 33 -8.45 11.67 -11.24
C ARG A 33 -9.02 12.34 -12.49
N GLU A 34 -8.49 13.50 -12.86
CA GLU A 34 -8.93 14.27 -14.05
C GLU A 34 -8.11 13.93 -15.31
N ASP A 35 -6.93 13.30 -15.16
CA ASP A 35 -5.98 13.03 -16.26
C ASP A 35 -6.00 11.58 -16.80
N ASP A 36 -6.85 10.69 -16.26
CA ASP A 36 -6.96 9.31 -16.75
C ASP A 36 -8.01 9.21 -17.88
N VAL A 37 -7.80 8.30 -18.84
CA VAL A 37 -8.68 8.04 -20.00
C VAL A 37 -10.14 7.74 -19.59
N TYR A 38 -10.33 7.31 -18.34
CA TYR A 38 -11.63 7.04 -17.74
C TYR A 38 -11.81 7.84 -16.43
N ASN A 39 -13.05 8.28 -16.19
CA ASN A 39 -13.43 8.95 -14.96
C ASN A 39 -13.37 7.96 -13.79
N ASN A 40 -12.41 8.16 -12.89
CA ASN A 40 -12.32 7.43 -11.63
C ASN A 40 -13.15 8.16 -10.56
N PHE A 41 -14.00 7.42 -9.84
CA PHE A 41 -14.94 7.98 -8.88
C PHE A 41 -14.64 7.49 -7.47
N ARG A 42 -14.93 8.33 -6.48
CA ARG A 42 -14.94 7.95 -5.07
C ARG A 42 -16.33 8.15 -4.49
N VAL A 43 -16.91 7.06 -4.01
CA VAL A 43 -18.17 7.07 -3.27
C VAL A 43 -17.88 7.19 -1.79
N HIS A 44 -18.54 8.15 -1.14
CA HIS A 44 -18.48 8.35 0.30
C HIS A 44 -19.80 7.89 0.92
N MET A 45 -19.68 7.16 2.02
CA MET A 45 -20.81 6.58 2.74
C MET A 45 -20.51 6.54 4.24
N ASP A 46 -21.54 6.48 5.06
CA ASP A 46 -21.40 6.24 6.50
C ASP A 46 -21.91 4.83 6.83
N ALA A 47 -21.15 4.09 7.63
CA ALA A 47 -21.56 2.82 8.22
C ALA A 47 -21.97 3.03 9.68
N ARG A 48 -23.22 2.70 10.01
CA ARG A 48 -23.78 2.86 11.36
C ARG A 48 -23.98 1.50 12.01
N TYR A 49 -23.50 1.35 13.23
CA TYR A 49 -23.68 0.15 14.04
C TYR A 49 -23.96 0.53 15.49
N GLY A 50 -25.21 0.39 15.93
CA GLY A 50 -25.65 0.88 17.25
C GLY A 50 -25.41 2.38 17.40
N LYS A 51 -24.50 2.78 18.31
CA LYS A 51 -24.10 4.19 18.51
C LYS A 51 -22.88 4.61 17.67
N ILE A 52 -22.24 3.67 16.98
CA ILE A 52 -21.04 3.92 16.16
C ILE A 52 -21.48 4.48 14.81
N ASN A 53 -20.83 5.54 14.36
CA ASN A 53 -20.95 6.09 13.02
C ASN A 53 -19.55 6.20 12.41
N SER A 54 -19.26 5.40 11.38
CA SER A 54 -17.95 5.32 10.74
C SER A 54 -18.02 5.81 9.30
N PRO A 55 -17.40 6.96 8.96
CA PRO A 55 -17.33 7.40 7.57
C PRO A 55 -16.38 6.50 6.77
N MET A 56 -16.86 6.00 5.64
CA MET A 56 -16.18 5.08 4.72
C MET A 56 -16.15 5.63 3.30
N LYS A 57 -15.18 5.15 2.51
CA LYS A 57 -15.05 5.50 1.09
C LYS A 57 -14.69 4.28 0.25
N ILE A 58 -15.22 4.23 -0.96
CA ILE A 58 -14.87 3.23 -1.98
C ILE A 58 -14.42 3.96 -3.22
N ASP A 59 -13.24 3.59 -3.73
CA ASP A 59 -12.70 4.07 -4.99
C ASP A 59 -13.11 3.10 -6.09
N ILE A 60 -13.65 3.65 -7.18
CA ILE A 60 -14.16 2.92 -8.33
C ILE A 60 -13.37 3.42 -9.52
N ALA A 61 -12.47 2.55 -10.00
CA ALA A 61 -11.75 2.75 -11.24
C ALA A 61 -12.33 1.84 -12.33
N THR A 62 -12.31 2.29 -13.58
CA THR A 62 -12.80 1.52 -14.73
C THR A 62 -11.83 1.62 -15.88
N GLY A 63 -11.70 0.55 -16.66
CA GLY A 63 -10.88 0.53 -17.88
C GLY A 63 -9.49 -0.09 -17.69
N ASP A 64 -9.12 -0.47 -16.47
CA ASP A 64 -7.88 -1.21 -16.20
C ASP A 64 -7.96 -2.64 -16.77
N GLU A 65 -6.87 -3.09 -17.38
CA GLU A 65 -6.72 -4.44 -17.89
C GLU A 65 -6.27 -5.38 -16.77
N ILE A 66 -6.95 -6.52 -16.63
CA ILE A 66 -6.63 -7.54 -15.63
C ILE A 66 -6.05 -8.75 -16.35
N THR A 67 -4.85 -9.17 -15.98
CA THR A 67 -4.06 -10.14 -16.74
C THR A 67 -3.81 -11.43 -15.93
N PRO A 68 -4.16 -12.62 -16.46
CA PRO A 68 -4.94 -12.84 -17.69
C PRO A 68 -6.44 -12.50 -17.54
N SER A 69 -6.96 -12.51 -16.31
CA SER A 69 -8.35 -12.16 -15.97
C SER A 69 -8.51 -12.08 -14.45
N ALA A 70 -9.63 -11.53 -13.97
CA ALA A 70 -9.93 -11.52 -12.54
C ALA A 70 -10.01 -12.95 -11.96
N VAL A 71 -9.56 -13.10 -10.72
CA VAL A 71 -9.52 -14.37 -9.97
C VAL A 71 -10.54 -14.30 -8.84
N CYS A 72 -11.25 -15.40 -8.60
CA CYS A 72 -12.18 -15.51 -7.49
C CYS A 72 -11.47 -16.06 -6.25
N TYR A 73 -11.58 -15.35 -5.13
CA TYR A 73 -11.07 -15.77 -3.83
C TYR A 73 -12.23 -15.95 -2.85
N ASP A 74 -12.18 -17.01 -2.05
CA ASP A 74 -13.09 -17.17 -0.92
C ASP A 74 -12.58 -16.39 0.28
N TYR A 75 -13.22 -15.26 0.59
CA TYR A 75 -12.86 -14.45 1.74
C TYR A 75 -13.57 -14.94 3.00
N PRO A 76 -12.85 -15.44 4.02
CA PRO A 76 -13.45 -16.00 5.22
C PRO A 76 -14.06 -14.90 6.11
N PHE A 77 -15.22 -15.20 6.71
CA PHE A 77 -15.86 -14.32 7.65
C PHE A 77 -15.10 -14.31 8.98
N LEU A 78 -15.11 -13.17 9.68
CA LEU A 78 -14.35 -13.01 10.91
C LEU A 78 -14.93 -13.81 12.09
N PHE A 79 -16.25 -13.96 12.14
CA PHE A 79 -16.96 -14.55 13.29
C PHE A 79 -17.70 -15.85 12.98
N GLU A 80 -17.78 -16.23 11.71
CA GLU A 80 -18.53 -17.40 11.26
C GLU A 80 -17.64 -18.30 10.40
N GLN A 81 -17.88 -19.62 10.43
CA GLN A 81 -17.26 -20.55 9.48
C GLN A 81 -17.96 -20.49 8.12
N LYS A 82 -17.86 -19.33 7.46
CA LYS A 82 -18.39 -19.05 6.13
C LYS A 82 -17.38 -18.23 5.35
N SER A 83 -17.54 -18.19 4.03
CA SER A 83 -16.80 -17.31 3.13
C SER A 83 -17.74 -16.62 2.16
N VAL A 84 -17.26 -15.53 1.55
CA VAL A 84 -17.90 -14.89 0.39
C VAL A 84 -16.92 -14.90 -0.79
N PRO A 85 -17.38 -15.25 -2.00
CA PRO A 85 -16.55 -15.14 -3.19
C PRO A 85 -16.30 -13.67 -3.52
N ILE A 86 -15.03 -13.31 -3.67
CA ILE A 86 -14.59 -11.97 -4.07
C ILE A 86 -13.79 -12.09 -5.36
N MET A 87 -14.22 -11.35 -6.39
CA MET A 87 -13.40 -11.16 -7.59
C MET A 87 -12.31 -10.15 -7.29
N ALA A 88 -11.06 -10.54 -7.49
CA ALA A 88 -9.90 -9.68 -7.30
C ALA A 88 -8.92 -9.80 -8.46
N TYR A 89 -7.96 -8.90 -8.47
CA TYR A 89 -6.88 -8.92 -9.45
C TYR A 89 -5.96 -10.11 -9.18
N THR A 90 -5.23 -10.52 -10.21
CA THR A 90 -4.10 -11.42 -10.05
C THR A 90 -2.99 -10.73 -9.28
N LEU A 91 -2.11 -11.51 -8.64
CA LEU A 91 -0.95 -10.93 -7.95
C LEU A 91 -0.05 -10.19 -8.95
N GLU A 92 0.07 -10.72 -10.17
CA GLU A 92 0.82 -10.17 -11.28
C GLU A 92 0.29 -8.78 -11.68
N THR A 93 -1.03 -8.61 -11.86
CA THR A 93 -1.62 -7.30 -12.15
C THR A 93 -1.41 -6.32 -11.00
N ILE A 94 -1.59 -6.76 -9.75
CA ILE A 94 -1.36 -5.89 -8.58
C ILE A 94 0.10 -5.42 -8.54
N LEU A 95 1.06 -6.33 -8.71
CA LEU A 95 2.49 -6.00 -8.70
C LEU A 95 2.85 -5.05 -9.84
N ALA A 96 2.35 -5.31 -11.05
CA ALA A 96 2.59 -4.47 -12.21
C ALA A 96 2.07 -3.03 -11.98
N GLU A 97 0.86 -2.85 -11.44
CA GLU A 97 0.32 -1.53 -11.14
C GLU A 97 1.10 -0.80 -10.05
N LYS A 98 1.49 -1.50 -8.98
CA LYS A 98 2.28 -0.89 -7.90
C LYS A 98 3.67 -0.49 -8.40
N TYR A 99 4.29 -1.33 -9.22
CA TYR A 99 5.57 -1.02 -9.85
C TYR A 99 5.48 0.22 -10.75
N GLU A 100 4.48 0.30 -11.62
CA GLU A 100 4.26 1.47 -12.48
C GLU A 100 4.04 2.74 -11.66
N THR A 101 3.20 2.64 -10.63
CA THR A 101 2.90 3.77 -9.74
C THR A 101 4.16 4.30 -9.07
N ILE A 102 5.03 3.42 -8.58
CA ILE A 102 6.33 3.79 -7.98
C ILE A 102 7.20 4.53 -8.98
N LEU A 103 7.33 4.01 -10.20
CA LEU A 103 8.13 4.65 -11.26
C LEU A 103 7.58 6.01 -11.67
N ARG A 104 6.27 6.13 -11.82
CA ARG A 104 5.62 7.35 -12.32
C ARG A 104 5.55 8.47 -11.30
N ARG A 105 5.22 8.13 -10.05
CA ARG A 105 4.83 9.13 -9.04
C ARG A 105 5.96 9.53 -8.11
N ASN A 106 7.11 8.85 -8.17
CA ASN A 106 8.23 9.05 -7.26
C ASN A 106 7.73 9.17 -5.80
N GLU A 107 6.89 8.21 -5.37
CA GLU A 107 6.01 8.35 -4.18
C GLU A 107 6.76 8.54 -2.86
N VAL A 108 8.07 8.25 -2.85
CA VAL A 108 8.93 8.57 -1.71
C VAL A 108 9.17 10.07 -1.70
N ARG A 109 8.38 10.79 -0.92
CA ARG A 109 8.61 12.21 -0.62
C ARG A 109 9.81 12.33 0.34
N PRO A 110 10.99 12.80 -0.11
CA PRO A 110 12.22 12.75 0.69
C PRO A 110 12.07 13.47 2.03
N GLU A 111 11.38 14.62 2.01
CA GLU A 111 11.12 15.41 3.21
C GLU A 111 10.28 14.66 4.27
N ILE A 112 9.26 13.91 3.84
CA ILE A 112 8.41 13.13 4.76
C ILE A 112 9.19 11.94 5.31
N LEU A 113 9.98 11.27 4.47
CA LEU A 113 10.85 10.18 4.87
C LEU A 113 11.87 10.65 5.93
N ARG A 114 12.53 11.79 5.69
CA ARG A 114 13.46 12.43 6.61
C ARG A 114 12.84 12.70 7.97
N GLN A 115 11.67 13.34 8.01
CA GLN A 115 10.94 13.59 9.25
C GLN A 115 10.59 12.30 10.00
N ALA A 116 10.11 11.27 9.29
CA ALA A 116 9.74 9.99 9.89
C ALA A 116 10.95 9.27 10.53
N ILE A 117 12.11 9.29 9.86
CA ILE A 117 13.36 8.72 10.38
C ILE A 117 13.82 9.50 11.63
N GLN A 118 13.81 10.83 11.59
CA GLN A 118 14.19 11.67 12.73
C GLN A 118 13.29 11.44 13.95
N HIS A 119 11.97 11.36 13.77
CA HIS A 119 11.03 11.06 14.85
C HIS A 119 11.26 9.67 15.44
N THR A 120 11.47 8.67 14.59
CA THR A 120 11.72 7.28 15.03
C THR A 120 13.03 7.18 15.80
N SER A 121 14.09 7.82 15.30
CA SER A 121 15.40 7.90 15.96
C SER A 121 15.29 8.56 17.33
N LYS A 122 14.61 9.72 17.43
CA LYS A 122 14.38 10.40 18.71
C LYS A 122 13.59 9.54 19.70
N LYS A 123 12.56 8.83 19.22
CA LYS A 123 11.76 7.91 20.05
C LYS A 123 12.59 6.73 20.57
N ARG A 124 13.55 6.24 19.78
CA ARG A 124 14.41 5.10 20.12
C ARG A 124 15.71 5.48 20.83
N GLY A 125 16.03 6.78 20.92
CA GLY A 125 17.26 7.28 21.53
C GLY A 125 18.51 7.16 20.64
N SER A 126 18.35 6.86 19.34
CA SER A 126 19.46 6.51 18.43
C SER A 126 19.94 7.67 17.54
N THR A 127 19.81 8.90 18.02
CA THR A 127 20.09 10.12 17.21
C THR A 127 21.59 10.35 16.99
N THR A 128 22.44 9.82 17.86
CA THR A 128 23.89 9.91 17.72
C THR A 128 24.37 9.00 16.60
N GLU A 129 23.92 7.74 16.62
CA GLU A 129 24.21 6.72 15.62
C GLU A 129 23.70 7.15 14.24
N LEU A 130 22.54 7.82 14.18
CA LEU A 130 22.03 8.37 12.94
C LEU A 130 22.97 9.40 12.31
N LYS A 131 23.70 10.19 13.12
CA LYS A 131 24.70 11.16 12.64
C LYS A 131 26.03 10.52 12.25
N GLU A 132 26.34 9.38 12.84
CA GLU A 132 27.56 8.60 12.60
C GLU A 132 27.36 7.56 11.48
N TRP A 133 26.29 7.69 10.69
CA TRP A 133 25.92 6.73 9.65
C TRP A 133 27.04 6.44 8.66
N THR A 134 27.90 7.42 8.36
CA THR A 134 29.04 7.26 7.46
C THR A 134 30.03 6.22 7.97
N ASP A 135 30.39 6.32 9.26
CA ASP A 135 31.33 5.40 9.90
C ASP A 135 30.69 4.01 10.03
N ILE A 136 29.43 3.95 10.47
CA ILE A 136 28.67 2.70 10.58
C ILE A 136 28.57 1.99 9.22
N LEU A 137 28.25 2.70 8.14
CA LEU A 137 28.20 2.09 6.80
C LEU A 137 29.57 1.67 6.30
N SER A 138 30.63 2.42 6.61
CA SER A 138 32.00 2.03 6.27
C SER A 138 32.37 0.71 6.95
N ASP A 139 32.08 0.57 8.25
CA ASP A 139 32.31 -0.65 9.00
C ASP A 139 31.50 -1.83 8.44
N MET A 140 30.23 -1.61 8.11
CA MET A 140 29.38 -2.64 7.50
C MET A 140 29.89 -3.08 6.12
N LYS A 141 30.40 -2.15 5.29
CA LYS A 141 30.99 -2.46 3.98
C LYS A 141 32.28 -3.29 4.13
N ALA A 142 33.03 -3.08 5.21
CA ALA A 142 34.28 -3.79 5.48
C ALA A 142 34.11 -5.17 6.14
N GLU A 143 32.92 -5.50 6.66
CA GLU A 143 32.66 -6.71 7.44
C GLU A 143 32.20 -7.90 6.57
N PRO A 144 33.06 -8.92 6.31
CA PRO A 144 32.72 -10.03 5.43
C PRO A 144 31.63 -10.95 6.00
N ALA A 145 31.47 -10.99 7.33
CA ALA A 145 30.43 -11.78 7.97
C ALA A 145 29.03 -11.30 7.59
N LEU A 146 28.82 -9.98 7.45
CA LEU A 146 27.52 -9.42 7.07
C LEU A 146 27.13 -9.78 5.63
N ALA A 147 28.08 -9.75 4.70
CA ALA A 147 27.86 -10.23 3.34
C ALA A 147 27.48 -11.72 3.32
N SER A 148 28.14 -12.53 4.15
CA SER A 148 27.84 -13.97 4.28
C SER A 148 26.43 -14.21 4.85
N LEU A 149 25.99 -13.40 5.81
CA LEU A 149 24.62 -13.44 6.34
C LEU A 149 23.59 -13.09 5.26
N TRP A 150 23.87 -12.07 4.44
CA TRP A 150 23.03 -11.71 3.30
C TRP A 150 22.90 -12.87 2.30
N TYR A 151 24.01 -13.51 1.93
CA TYR A 151 23.98 -14.64 1.00
C TYR A 151 23.23 -15.86 1.54
N ASN A 152 23.27 -16.09 2.86
CA ASN A 152 22.44 -17.11 3.49
C ASN A 152 20.95 -16.74 3.46
N TYR A 153 20.62 -15.47 3.70
CA TYR A 153 19.25 -14.98 3.68
C TYR A 153 18.60 -15.13 2.29
N ILE A 154 19.28 -14.73 1.21
CA ILE A 154 18.72 -14.83 -0.16
C ILE A 154 18.47 -16.29 -0.59
N ARG A 155 19.23 -17.25 -0.03
CA ARG A 155 19.03 -18.69 -0.32
C ARG A 155 17.65 -19.17 0.14
N GLU A 156 17.12 -18.58 1.21
CA GLU A 156 15.81 -18.91 1.78
C GLU A 156 14.70 -17.97 1.30
N ASN A 157 15.05 -16.87 0.62
CA ASN A 157 14.14 -15.78 0.25
C ASN A 157 14.36 -15.34 -1.21
N THR A 158 13.81 -16.10 -2.15
CA THR A 158 14.05 -15.91 -3.60
C THR A 158 13.57 -14.58 -4.16
N TYR A 159 12.68 -13.85 -3.49
CA TYR A 159 12.26 -12.51 -3.92
C TYR A 159 13.39 -11.46 -3.83
N ALA A 160 14.46 -11.75 -3.09
CA ALA A 160 15.61 -10.87 -2.91
C ALA A 160 16.86 -11.35 -3.68
N SER A 161 16.74 -12.40 -4.52
CA SER A 161 17.87 -13.04 -5.20
C SER A 161 18.65 -12.10 -6.12
N ASP A 162 17.97 -11.10 -6.66
CA ASP A 162 18.52 -10.18 -7.66
C ASP A 162 19.22 -8.98 -7.02
N LEU A 163 19.28 -8.91 -5.68
CA LEU A 163 19.89 -7.81 -4.95
C LEU A 163 21.21 -8.26 -4.31
N SER A 164 22.29 -7.57 -4.68
CA SER A 164 23.59 -7.72 -4.04
C SER A 164 23.66 -6.99 -2.70
N PHE A 165 24.49 -7.49 -1.78
CA PHE A 165 24.73 -6.82 -0.49
C PHE A 165 25.21 -5.37 -0.69
N SER A 166 26.02 -5.11 -1.72
CA SER A 166 26.46 -3.77 -2.10
C SER A 166 25.33 -2.83 -2.53
N GLU A 167 24.33 -3.33 -3.28
CA GLU A 167 23.17 -2.51 -3.69
C GLU A 167 22.30 -2.12 -2.49
N ILE A 168 22.16 -3.02 -1.52
CA ILE A 168 21.48 -2.73 -0.26
C ILE A 168 22.20 -1.60 0.48
N LEU A 169 23.51 -1.71 0.68
CA LEU A 169 24.29 -0.67 1.38
C LEU A 169 24.29 0.65 0.62
N SER A 170 24.30 0.63 -0.71
CA SER A 170 24.19 1.83 -1.54
C SER A 170 22.84 2.51 -1.37
N THR A 171 21.76 1.76 -1.23
CA THR A 171 20.42 2.31 -0.95
C THR A 171 20.36 2.95 0.44
N VAL A 172 20.95 2.31 1.46
CA VAL A 172 21.03 2.90 2.81
C VAL A 172 21.86 4.19 2.81
N GLU A 173 22.95 4.23 2.04
CA GLU A 173 23.77 5.43 1.85
C GLU A 173 22.97 6.56 1.19
N GLN A 174 22.22 6.28 0.12
CA GLN A 174 21.34 7.27 -0.52
C GLN A 174 20.27 7.81 0.44
N ILE A 175 19.62 6.93 1.21
CA ILE A 175 18.64 7.36 2.22
C ILE A 175 19.30 8.22 3.29
N SER A 176 20.53 7.88 3.71
CA SER A 176 21.25 8.61 4.74
C SER A 176 21.68 9.99 4.27
N LEU A 177 22.10 10.13 3.01
CA LEU A 177 22.38 11.43 2.39
C LEU A 177 21.16 12.35 2.41
N LEU A 178 19.97 11.82 2.07
CA LEU A 178 18.70 12.57 2.12
C LEU A 178 18.32 13.10 3.52
N LEU A 179 18.96 12.61 4.60
CA LEU A 179 18.72 13.11 5.96
C LEU A 179 19.45 14.43 6.25
N TYR A 180 20.51 14.71 5.51
CA TYR A 180 21.48 15.78 5.77
C TYR A 180 21.64 16.77 4.60
N GLU A 181 20.89 16.58 3.50
CA GLU A 181 20.57 17.62 2.52
C GLU A 181 19.56 18.64 3.08
#